data_AF-A0AAU3WC82-F1
#
_entry.id   AF-A0AAU3WC82-F1
#
_cell.length_a   1.000
_cell.length_b   1.000
_cell.length_c   1.000
_cell.angle_alpha   90.00
_cell.angle_beta   90.00
_cell.angle_gamma   90.00
#
_symmetry.space_group_name_H-M   'P 1'
#
loop_
_entity.id
_entity.type
_entity.pdbx_description
1 polymer ?
#
loop_
_entity_poly.entity_id
_entity_poly.type
_entity_poly.pdbx_seq_one_letter_code
_entity_poly.pdbx_strand_id
1 'polypeptide(L)'
;MLSMLLQAEDEGSGKPLTGHQICSEILTLAVAGTETTASVLSWVMYELARNPGIDERVQAELDEVVADRPVTFDDLPHLPYLGRVITEALRLHHTGWLVTRRTLRTTRIGAWEIPAAPGQSIRPVARATVRPSTLQMTARPRERTRRSSHATGG
;
A
#
# COMPACT_ATOMS: atom_id res chain seq x y z
N MET A 1 4.30 -3.35 -21.25
CA MET A 1 3.00 -3.29 -20.53
C MET A 1 1.82 -3.17 -21.49
N LEU A 2 1.75 -2.15 -22.34
CA LEU A 2 0.72 -2.03 -23.39
C LEU A 2 0.61 -3.29 -24.27
N SER A 3 1.74 -3.84 -24.69
CA SER A 3 1.77 -5.08 -25.48
C SER A 3 1.15 -6.28 -24.76
N MET A 4 1.27 -6.36 -23.42
CA MET A 4 0.62 -7.42 -22.64
C MET A 4 -0.89 -7.21 -22.55
N LEU A 5 -1.34 -5.96 -22.34
CA LEU A 5 -2.78 -5.64 -22.31
C LEU A 5 -3.46 -5.84 -23.67
N LEU A 6 -2.75 -5.61 -24.77
CA LEU A 6 -3.23 -5.89 -26.13
C LEU A 6 -3.37 -7.39 -26.43
N GLN A 7 -2.62 -8.22 -25.73
CA GLN A 7 -2.66 -9.69 -25.84
C GLN A 7 -3.54 -10.33 -24.77
N ALA A 8 -4.07 -9.55 -23.82
CA ALA A 8 -4.88 -10.04 -22.73
C ALA A 8 -6.32 -10.32 -23.20
N GLU A 9 -6.80 -11.52 -22.90
CA GLU A 9 -8.19 -11.93 -23.09
C GLU A 9 -8.88 -12.06 -21.73
N ASP A 10 -10.13 -11.65 -21.65
CA ASP A 10 -10.95 -11.80 -20.45
C ASP A 10 -11.27 -13.29 -20.21
N GLU A 11 -10.87 -13.84 -19.07
CA GLU A 11 -11.00 -15.27 -18.74
C GLU A 11 -12.45 -15.78 -18.75
N GLY A 12 -13.44 -14.90 -18.58
CA GLY A 12 -14.86 -15.26 -18.59
C GLY A 12 -15.51 -15.23 -19.97
N SER A 13 -15.13 -14.28 -20.82
CA SER A 13 -15.75 -14.04 -22.13
C SER A 13 -14.89 -14.42 -23.33
N GLY A 14 -13.59 -14.69 -23.12
CA GLY A 14 -12.61 -14.96 -24.18
C GLY A 14 -12.38 -13.78 -25.13
N LYS A 15 -12.81 -12.57 -24.75
CA LYS A 15 -12.73 -11.38 -25.59
C LYS A 15 -11.50 -10.55 -25.22
N PRO A 16 -10.85 -9.91 -26.21
CA PRO A 16 -9.79 -8.96 -25.93
C PRO A 16 -10.37 -7.73 -25.20
N LEU A 17 -9.52 -7.07 -24.43
CA LEU A 17 -9.85 -5.78 -23.82
C LEU A 17 -10.17 -4.74 -24.91
N THR A 18 -11.21 -3.94 -24.68
CA THR A 18 -11.52 -2.79 -25.55
C THR A 18 -10.46 -1.70 -25.38
N GLY A 19 -10.28 -0.86 -26.41
CA GLY A 19 -9.32 0.27 -26.33
C GLY A 19 -9.57 1.20 -25.14
N HIS A 20 -10.84 1.40 -24.73
CA HIS A 20 -11.19 2.17 -23.54
C HIS A 20 -10.73 1.48 -22.24
N GLN A 21 -10.93 0.17 -22.11
CA GLN A 21 -10.45 -0.59 -20.96
C GLN A 21 -8.92 -0.55 -20.88
N ILE A 22 -8.22 -0.72 -22.00
CA ILE A 22 -6.76 -0.63 -22.05
C ILE A 22 -6.28 0.74 -21.57
N CYS A 23 -6.88 1.83 -22.05
CA CYS A 23 -6.52 3.18 -21.59
C CYS A 23 -6.80 3.37 -20.09
N SER A 24 -7.94 2.87 -19.61
CA SER A 24 -8.30 2.95 -18.18
C SER A 24 -7.32 2.18 -17.30
N GLU A 25 -6.89 0.99 -17.70
CA GLU A 25 -5.90 0.19 -16.96
C GLU A 25 -4.52 0.84 -16.96
N ILE A 26 -4.09 1.41 -18.09
CA ILE A 26 -2.82 2.13 -18.17
C ILE A 26 -2.82 3.34 -17.23
N LEU A 27 -3.90 4.12 -17.22
CA LEU A 27 -4.03 5.27 -16.33
C LEU A 27 -4.02 4.83 -14.85
N THR A 28 -4.75 3.77 -14.53
CA THR A 28 -4.80 3.22 -13.17
C THR A 28 -3.41 2.81 -12.69
N LEU A 29 -2.65 2.07 -13.51
CA LEU A 29 -1.30 1.63 -13.17
C LEU A 29 -0.31 2.80 -13.09
N ALA A 30 -0.41 3.77 -14.01
CA ALA A 30 0.44 4.95 -14.00
C ALA A 30 0.25 5.78 -12.72
N VAL A 31 -1.01 6.03 -12.33
CA VAL A 31 -1.33 6.78 -11.10
C VAL A 31 -0.88 5.99 -9.87
N ALA A 32 -1.24 4.70 -9.79
CA ALA A 32 -0.91 3.86 -8.65
C ALA A 32 0.60 3.71 -8.42
N GLY A 33 1.40 3.61 -9.50
CA GLY A 33 2.84 3.39 -9.40
C GLY A 33 3.66 4.67 -9.20
N THR A 34 3.21 5.81 -9.73
CA THR A 34 4.02 7.04 -9.75
C THR A 34 4.15 7.65 -8.36
N GLU A 35 3.02 7.92 -7.70
CA GLU A 35 3.04 8.62 -6.40
C GLU A 35 3.68 7.77 -5.31
N THR A 36 3.38 6.46 -5.28
CA THR A 36 3.95 5.56 -4.28
C THR A 36 5.46 5.40 -4.45
N THR A 37 5.94 5.21 -5.69
CA THR A 37 7.38 5.00 -5.95
C THR A 37 8.17 6.28 -5.71
N ALA A 38 7.67 7.43 -6.15
CA ALA A 38 8.29 8.73 -5.90
C ALA A 38 8.38 9.01 -4.39
N SER A 39 7.34 8.68 -3.63
CA SER A 39 7.34 8.84 -2.17
C SER A 39 8.38 7.93 -1.50
N VAL A 40 8.46 6.64 -1.90
CA VAL A 40 9.47 5.72 -1.36
C VAL A 40 10.88 6.20 -1.65
N LEU A 41 11.17 6.61 -2.89
CA LEU A 41 12.49 7.15 -3.26
C LEU A 41 12.84 8.39 -2.43
N SER A 42 11.88 9.29 -2.22
CA SER A 42 12.08 10.47 -1.38
C SER A 42 12.48 10.10 0.05
N TRP A 43 11.82 9.09 0.64
CA TRP A 43 12.15 8.60 1.97
C TRP A 43 13.50 7.89 2.05
N VAL A 44 13.85 7.09 1.02
CA VAL A 44 15.18 6.46 0.93
C VAL A 44 16.26 7.54 0.91
N MET A 45 16.15 8.53 0.04
CA MET A 45 17.11 9.63 -0.04
C MET A 45 17.20 10.43 1.28
N TYR A 46 16.06 10.65 1.93
CA TYR A 46 16.00 11.30 3.23
C TYR A 46 16.74 10.50 4.32
N GLU A 47 16.56 9.18 4.37
CA GLU A 47 17.26 8.34 5.36
C GLU A 47 18.76 8.22 5.06
N LEU A 48 19.16 8.13 3.79
CA LEU A 48 20.58 8.11 3.41
C LEU A 48 21.28 9.41 3.81
N ALA A 49 20.68 10.57 3.52
CA ALA A 49 21.23 11.87 3.87
C ALA A 49 21.41 12.08 5.40
N ARG A 50 20.63 11.37 6.23
CA ARG A 50 20.68 11.45 7.69
C ARG A 50 21.61 10.43 8.33
N ASN A 51 22.01 9.41 7.58
CA ASN A 51 22.83 8.30 8.08
C ASN A 51 24.03 8.09 7.16
N PRO A 52 25.08 8.93 7.26
CA PRO A 52 26.24 8.87 6.36
C PRO A 52 26.91 7.50 6.30
N GLY A 53 27.02 6.79 7.42
CA GLY A 53 27.59 5.43 7.43
C GLY A 53 26.73 4.39 6.71
N ILE A 54 25.42 4.63 6.55
CA ILE A 54 24.55 3.78 5.71
C ILE A 54 24.79 4.12 4.24
N ASP A 55 24.86 5.41 3.91
CA ASP A 55 25.15 5.89 2.54
C ASP A 55 26.49 5.38 2.04
N GLU A 56 27.58 5.54 2.80
CA GLU A 56 28.91 5.03 2.48
C GLU A 56 28.89 3.52 2.19
N ARG A 57 28.10 2.75 2.96
CA ARG A 57 27.99 1.31 2.76
C ARG A 57 27.14 0.94 1.53
N VAL A 58 26.14 1.76 1.17
CA VAL A 58 25.41 1.60 -0.10
C VAL A 58 26.33 1.90 -1.27
N GLN A 59 27.11 2.99 -1.20
CA GLN A 59 28.08 3.33 -2.24
C GLN A 59 29.11 2.22 -2.43
N ALA A 60 29.66 1.66 -1.34
CA ALA A 60 30.59 0.54 -1.43
C ALA A 60 30.00 -0.70 -2.12
N GLU A 61 28.72 -1.03 -1.87
CA GLU A 61 28.04 -2.14 -2.57
C GLU A 61 27.84 -1.82 -4.07
N LEU A 62 27.51 -0.57 -4.41
CA LEU A 62 27.36 -0.12 -5.80
C LEU A 62 28.71 -0.14 -6.54
N ASP A 63 29.78 0.30 -5.90
CA ASP A 63 31.14 0.30 -6.44
C ASP A 63 31.63 -1.14 -6.70
N GLU A 64 31.27 -2.09 -5.83
CA GLU A 64 31.64 -3.50 -5.98
C GLU A 64 30.89 -4.20 -7.14
N VAL A 65 29.58 -3.92 -7.28
CA VAL A 65 28.70 -4.65 -8.21
C VAL A 65 28.65 -3.99 -9.60
N VAL A 66 28.57 -2.66 -9.62
CA VAL A 66 28.32 -1.87 -10.82
C VAL A 66 29.58 -1.12 -11.25
N ALA A 67 30.34 -0.55 -10.32
CA ALA A 67 31.46 0.33 -10.63
C ALA A 67 31.06 1.44 -11.64
N ASP A 68 31.83 1.64 -12.71
CA ASP A 68 31.64 2.74 -13.67
C ASP A 68 30.71 2.41 -14.86
N ARG A 69 30.07 1.24 -14.90
CA ARG A 69 29.17 0.87 -16.02
C ARG A 69 27.72 1.26 -15.71
N PRO A 70 26.86 1.39 -16.75
CA PRO A 70 25.43 1.53 -16.54
C PRO A 70 24.83 0.35 -15.77
N VAL A 71 23.90 0.66 -14.85
CA VAL A 71 23.11 -0.33 -14.12
C VAL A 71 22.19 -1.08 -15.08
N THR A 72 22.13 -2.39 -14.90
CA THR A 72 21.26 -3.32 -15.64
C THR A 72 20.35 -4.07 -14.67
N PHE A 73 19.34 -4.76 -15.21
CA PHE A 73 18.42 -5.53 -14.38
C PHE A 73 19.10 -6.73 -13.69
N ASP A 74 20.14 -7.28 -14.31
CA ASP A 74 20.89 -8.42 -13.79
C ASP A 74 21.69 -8.07 -12.52
N ASP A 75 21.84 -6.78 -12.21
CA ASP A 75 22.54 -6.31 -11.01
C ASP A 75 21.68 -6.36 -9.75
N LEU A 76 20.36 -6.32 -9.89
CA LEU A 76 19.44 -6.20 -8.76
C LEU A 76 19.59 -7.33 -7.72
N PRO A 77 19.77 -8.61 -8.10
CA PRO A 77 20.03 -9.68 -7.13
C PRO A 77 21.34 -9.51 -6.36
N HIS A 78 22.29 -8.75 -6.89
CA HIS A 78 23.61 -8.50 -6.32
C HIS A 78 23.66 -7.24 -5.44
N LEU A 79 22.54 -6.53 -5.25
CA LEU A 79 22.44 -5.34 -4.39
C LEU A 79 21.60 -5.58 -3.11
N PRO A 80 21.94 -6.59 -2.28
CA PRO A 80 21.11 -6.98 -1.15
C PRO A 80 21.08 -5.94 -0.02
N TYR A 81 22.13 -5.12 0.15
CA TYR A 81 22.14 -4.07 1.16
C TYR A 81 21.25 -2.90 0.77
N LEU A 82 21.32 -2.43 -0.48
CA LEU A 82 20.39 -1.44 -1.01
C LEU A 82 18.94 -1.94 -0.90
N GLY A 83 18.68 -3.22 -1.23
CA GLY A 83 17.37 -3.84 -1.02
C GLY A 83 16.88 -3.79 0.43
N ARG A 84 17.78 -4.02 1.41
CA ARG A 84 17.47 -3.86 2.84
C ARG A 84 17.18 -2.41 3.21
N VAL A 85 17.91 -1.44 2.68
CA VAL A 85 17.68 0.00 2.91
C VAL A 85 16.31 0.42 2.40
N ILE A 86 15.93 0.01 1.19
CA ILE A 86 14.58 0.29 0.63
C ILE A 86 13.50 -0.35 1.50
N THR A 87 13.70 -1.60 1.92
CA THR A 87 12.76 -2.32 2.80
C THR A 87 12.61 -1.61 4.15
N GLU A 88 13.71 -1.11 4.70
CA GLU A 88 13.72 -0.38 5.97
C GLU A 88 13.05 1.01 5.84
N ALA A 89 13.27 1.71 4.72
CA ALA A 89 12.55 2.95 4.43
C ALA A 89 11.04 2.71 4.35
N LEU A 90 10.58 1.64 3.70
CA LEU A 90 9.17 1.23 3.68
C LEU A 90 8.62 0.84 5.05
N ARG A 91 9.48 0.28 5.92
CA ARG A 91 9.17 -0.06 7.30
C ARG A 91 8.92 1.18 8.15
N LEU A 92 9.74 2.22 7.95
CA LEU A 92 9.67 3.48 8.70
C LEU A 92 8.59 4.42 8.16
N HIS A 93 8.46 4.50 6.83
CA HIS A 93 7.66 5.47 6.09
C HIS A 93 6.64 4.77 5.20
N HIS A 94 5.65 4.13 5.84
CA HIS A 94 4.63 3.39 5.11
C HIS A 94 3.74 4.32 4.28
N THR A 95 3.90 4.29 2.95
CA THR A 95 3.16 5.17 2.01
C THR A 95 1.69 4.76 1.86
N GLY A 96 1.37 3.48 2.06
CA GLY A 96 0.01 2.93 2.06
C GLY A 96 -0.64 2.91 3.45
N TRP A 97 -0.79 4.06 4.11
CA TRP A 97 -1.26 4.13 5.51
C TRP A 97 -2.68 3.58 5.76
N LEU A 98 -3.49 3.34 4.73
CA LEU A 98 -4.83 2.81 4.87
C LEU A 98 -5.21 1.84 3.75
N VAL A 99 -5.53 0.61 4.15
CA VAL A 99 -6.16 -0.38 3.29
C VAL A 99 -7.53 -0.69 3.85
N THR A 100 -8.58 -0.40 3.09
CA THR A 100 -9.97 -0.65 3.52
C THR A 100 -10.45 -2.02 3.05
N ARG A 101 -11.39 -2.58 3.82
CA ARG A 101 -12.07 -3.83 3.51
C ARG A 101 -13.56 -3.64 3.74
N ARG A 102 -14.38 -4.29 2.90
CA ARG A 102 -15.84 -4.33 3.07
C ARG A 102 -16.28 -5.75 3.38
N THR A 103 -17.04 -5.90 4.46
CA THR A 103 -17.61 -7.19 4.89
C THR A 103 -18.76 -7.58 3.97
N LEU A 104 -18.56 -8.62 3.15
CA LEU A 104 -19.58 -9.12 2.22
C LEU A 104 -20.61 -10.03 2.89
N ARG A 105 -20.23 -10.67 4.00
CA ARG A 105 -21.06 -11.57 4.82
C ARG A 105 -20.68 -11.38 6.27
N THR A 106 -21.63 -11.55 7.18
CA THR A 106 -21.36 -11.47 8.61
C THR A 106 -20.20 -12.41 8.96
N THR A 107 -19.12 -11.85 9.47
CA THR A 107 -17.85 -12.55 9.69
C THR A 107 -17.36 -12.28 11.10
N ARG A 108 -16.89 -13.33 11.77
CA ARG A 108 -16.29 -13.22 13.09
C ARG A 108 -14.77 -13.07 12.96
N ILE A 109 -14.21 -12.01 13.52
CA ILE A 109 -12.75 -11.80 13.65
C ILE A 109 -12.40 -11.80 15.13
N GLY A 110 -11.78 -12.89 15.60
CA GLY A 110 -11.52 -13.12 17.02
C GLY A 110 -12.83 -13.18 17.82
N ALA A 111 -12.98 -12.29 18.80
CA ALA A 111 -14.20 -12.16 19.61
C ALA A 111 -15.27 -11.24 18.98
N TRP A 112 -14.97 -10.59 17.85
CA TRP A 112 -15.84 -9.58 17.26
C TRP A 112 -16.66 -10.16 16.11
N GLU A 113 -17.97 -9.92 16.13
CA GLU A 113 -18.85 -10.20 15.00
C GLU A 113 -19.04 -8.94 14.16
N ILE A 114 -18.65 -9.00 12.88
CA ILE A 114 -18.75 -7.88 11.94
C ILE A 114 -19.90 -8.19 10.98
N PRO A 115 -21.00 -7.42 10.98
CA PRO A 115 -22.15 -7.69 10.14
C PRO A 115 -21.85 -7.49 8.64
N ALA A 116 -22.54 -8.22 7.78
CA ALA A 116 -22.63 -7.88 6.36
C ALA A 116 -23.19 -6.46 6.22
N ALA A 117 -22.68 -5.66 5.28
CA ALA A 117 -23.13 -4.28 5.12
C ALA A 117 -24.27 -4.14 4.09
N PRO A 118 -25.55 -4.01 4.50
CA PRO A 118 -26.56 -3.35 3.67
C PRO A 118 -26.57 -1.85 3.99
N GLY A 119 -26.17 -1.01 3.03
CA GLY A 119 -26.42 0.44 3.05
C GLY A 119 -25.69 1.29 4.11
N GLN A 120 -24.85 0.73 4.98
CA GLN A 120 -24.16 1.49 6.02
C GLN A 120 -22.72 1.82 5.63
N SER A 121 -22.41 3.12 5.46
CA SER A 121 -21.04 3.62 5.33
C SER A 121 -20.34 3.52 6.68
N ILE A 122 -19.54 2.47 6.87
CA ILE A 122 -18.60 2.42 7.99
C ILE A 122 -17.49 3.41 7.64
N ARG A 123 -17.49 4.60 8.27
CA ARG A 123 -16.33 5.49 8.22
C ARG A 123 -15.21 4.85 9.04
N PRO A 124 -14.10 4.41 8.43
CA PRO A 124 -13.01 3.84 9.20
C PRO A 124 -12.36 4.97 9.99
N VAL A 125 -12.60 5.03 11.30
CA VAL A 125 -11.67 5.71 12.21
C VAL A 125 -10.62 4.67 12.59
N ALA A 126 -9.79 4.30 11.62
CA ALA A 126 -8.65 3.45 11.85
C ALA A 126 -7.41 4.36 11.82
N ARG A 127 -6.96 4.81 12.99
CA ARG A 127 -5.52 5.07 13.15
C ARG A 127 -4.87 3.70 13.25
N ALA A 128 -4.73 3.02 12.11
CA ALA A 128 -3.95 1.80 12.02
C ALA A 128 -2.48 2.22 11.92
N THR A 129 -1.81 2.33 13.06
CA THR A 129 -0.35 2.39 13.06
C THR A 129 0.14 0.98 12.78
N VAL A 130 0.46 0.70 11.52
CA VAL A 130 1.13 -0.54 11.14
C VAL A 130 2.53 -0.49 11.74
N ARG A 131 2.73 -1.20 12.86
CA ARG A 131 4.06 -1.46 13.40
C ARG A 131 4.60 -2.74 12.75
N PRO A 132 5.86 -2.76 12.31
CA PRO A 132 6.42 -3.86 11.50
C PRO A 132 6.37 -5.25 12.16
N SER A 133 6.32 -5.31 13.49
CA SER A 133 6.30 -6.57 14.24
C SER A 133 4.94 -6.90 14.86
N THR A 134 3.93 -6.02 14.78
CA THR A 134 2.61 -6.31 15.37
C THR A 134 1.54 -5.46 14.70
N LEU A 135 0.61 -6.12 14.02
CA LEU A 135 -0.62 -5.50 13.56
C LEU A 135 -1.56 -5.32 14.76
N GLN A 136 -1.47 -4.18 15.46
CA GLN A 136 -2.44 -3.83 16.50
C GLN A 136 -3.56 -2.95 15.93
N MET A 137 -4.71 -3.59 15.68
CA MET A 137 -5.93 -2.88 15.33
C MET A 137 -6.65 -2.46 16.62
N THR A 138 -6.64 -1.17 16.93
CA THR A 138 -7.42 -0.62 18.05
C THR A 138 -8.75 -0.10 17.53
N ALA A 139 -9.84 -0.81 17.83
CA ALA A 139 -11.20 -0.35 17.61
C ALA A 139 -11.78 0.13 18.95
N ARG A 140 -12.23 1.40 19.03
CA ARG A 140 -13.03 1.87 20.15
C ARG A 140 -14.51 1.80 19.78
N PRO A 141 -15.35 1.09 20.54
CA PRO A 141 -16.79 1.18 20.38
C PRO A 141 -17.23 2.62 20.64
N ARG A 142 -18.06 3.18 19.77
CA ARG A 142 -18.71 4.46 20.06
C ARG A 142 -19.80 4.20 21.11
N GLU A 143 -19.65 4.80 22.28
CA GLU A 143 -20.73 4.87 23.26
C GLU A 143 -21.97 5.46 22.59
N ARG A 144 -23.03 4.66 22.58
CA ARG A 144 -24.30 5.01 21.97
C ARG A 144 -24.92 6.07 22.86
N THR A 145 -24.67 7.36 22.58
CA THR A 145 -25.32 8.47 23.27
C THR A 145 -26.82 8.31 23.05
N ARG A 146 -27.50 7.76 24.06
CA ARG A 146 -28.94 7.55 24.10
C ARG A 146 -29.53 8.96 24.12
N ARG A 147 -29.99 9.46 22.97
CA ARG A 147 -30.87 10.64 22.96
C ARG A 147 -32.14 10.21 23.70
N SER A 148 -32.24 10.64 24.95
CA SER A 148 -33.44 10.53 25.77
C SER A 148 -34.58 11.23 25.03
N SER A 149 -35.64 10.49 24.76
CA SER A 149 -36.95 11.01 24.43
C SER A 149 -37.42 11.91 25.58
N HIS A 150 -37.56 13.21 25.34
CA HIS A 150 -38.49 14.00 26.14
C HIS A 150 -39.85 13.97 25.46
N ALA A 151 -40.73 13.19 26.07
CA ALA A 151 -42.15 13.37 26.01
C ALA A 151 -42.51 14.69 26.71
N THR A 152 -43.31 15.51 26.03
CA THR A 152 -44.23 16.53 26.58
C THR A 152 -45.23 16.74 25.43
N GLY A 153 -46.51 16.37 25.49
CA GLY A 153 -47.46 16.50 26.60
C GLY A 153 -48.11 17.88 26.50
N GLY A 154 -49.20 18.00 25.74
CA GLY A 154 -49.95 19.24 25.52
C GLY A 154 -50.70 19.22 24.20
#